data_AF-A0A1X9SRP2-F1
#
_entry.id   AF-A0A1X9SRP2-F1
#
_cell.length_a   1.000
_cell.length_b   1.000
_cell.length_c   1.000
_cell.angle_alpha   90.00
_cell.angle_beta   90.00
_cell.angle_gamma   90.00
#
_symmetry.space_group_name_H-M   'P 1'
#
loop_
_entity.id
_entity.type
_entity.pdbx_description
1 polymer ?
#
loop_
_entity_poly.entity_id
_entity_poly.type
_entity_poly.pdbx_seq_one_letter_code
_entity_poly.pdbx_strand_id
1 'polypeptide(L)'
;MIFDDIFGGQPKDKFFDIVYNANRNIVENELEILFSELVALRELAESSGITQVQLDSFKALNPDAMESGLNDIYIDITGKILTQNE
;
A
#
# COMPACT_ATOMS: atom_id res chain seq x y z
N MET A 1 -17.99 14.20 5.79
CA MET A 1 -19.16 13.30 5.82
C MET A 1 -19.04 12.16 4.81
N ILE A 2 -18.66 12.36 3.54
CA ILE A 2 -18.47 11.24 2.59
C ILE A 2 -17.20 10.40 2.90
N PHE A 3 -16.12 11.04 3.34
CA PHE A 3 -14.87 10.33 3.68
C PHE A 3 -15.01 9.40 4.90
N ASP A 4 -15.77 9.78 5.94
CA ASP A 4 -15.92 8.95 7.16
C ASP A 4 -16.73 7.65 6.92
N ASP A 5 -17.75 7.68 6.05
CA ASP A 5 -18.52 6.46 5.70
C ASP A 5 -17.72 5.51 4.79
N ILE A 6 -16.76 6.05 4.02
CA ILE A 6 -15.83 5.24 3.24
C ILE A 6 -14.82 4.57 4.18
N PHE A 7 -14.39 5.17 5.29
CA PHE A 7 -13.37 4.57 6.18
C PHE A 7 -13.94 3.92 7.45
N GLY A 8 -15.23 3.55 7.46
CA GLY A 8 -15.79 2.69 8.49
C GLY A 8 -15.26 1.25 8.39
N GLY A 9 -14.17 0.93 9.10
CA GLY A 9 -13.55 -0.40 9.10
C GLY A 9 -12.02 -0.34 9.14
N GLN A 10 -11.34 -1.49 9.16
CA GLN A 10 -9.88 -1.50 9.03
C GLN A 10 -9.50 -1.18 7.56
N PRO A 11 -8.58 -0.23 7.29
CA PRO A 11 -8.19 0.15 5.93
C PRO A 11 -7.80 -1.04 5.03
N LYS A 12 -7.15 -2.04 5.63
CA LYS A 12 -6.80 -3.30 4.99
C LYS A 12 -7.99 -4.05 4.42
N ASP A 13 -9.05 -4.21 5.21
CA ASP A 13 -10.23 -4.99 4.80
C ASP A 13 -10.90 -4.32 3.61
N LYS A 14 -11.05 -3.00 3.69
CA LYS A 14 -11.60 -2.20 2.60
C LYS A 14 -10.75 -2.25 1.33
N PHE A 15 -9.42 -2.17 1.47
CA PHE A 15 -8.52 -2.31 0.33
C PHE A 15 -8.75 -3.64 -0.40
N PHE A 16 -8.82 -4.76 0.33
CA PHE A 16 -9.05 -6.06 -0.28
C PHE A 16 -10.45 -6.18 -0.90
N ASP A 17 -11.49 -5.66 -0.25
CA ASP A 17 -12.83 -5.61 -0.82
C ASP A 17 -12.85 -4.86 -2.16
N ILE A 18 -12.17 -3.72 -2.25
CA ILE A 18 -12.07 -2.93 -3.50
C ILE A 18 -11.27 -3.67 -4.56
N VAL A 19 -10.10 -4.22 -4.21
CA VAL A 19 -9.26 -5.00 -5.14
C VAL A 19 -10.03 -6.18 -5.74
N TYR A 20 -10.89 -6.84 -4.97
CA TYR A 20 -11.66 -7.99 -5.47
C TYR A 20 -12.86 -7.63 -6.35
N ASN A 21 -13.42 -6.42 -6.21
CA ASN A 21 -14.68 -6.05 -6.85
C ASN A 21 -14.56 -4.95 -7.92
N ALA A 22 -13.48 -4.17 -7.92
CA ALA A 22 -13.25 -3.11 -8.90
C ALA A 22 -12.88 -3.66 -10.29
N ASN A 23 -12.84 -2.79 -11.30
CA ASN A 23 -12.40 -3.18 -12.63
C ASN A 23 -10.95 -3.72 -12.59
N ARG A 24 -10.78 -4.95 -13.09
CA ARG A 24 -9.49 -5.66 -13.08
C ARG A 24 -8.35 -4.84 -13.69
N ASN A 25 -8.56 -4.16 -14.82
CA ASN A 25 -7.49 -3.42 -15.49
C ASN A 25 -7.03 -2.22 -14.65
N ILE A 26 -7.97 -1.55 -13.96
CA ILE A 26 -7.64 -0.44 -13.04
C ILE A 26 -6.83 -0.98 -11.86
N VAL A 27 -7.28 -2.09 -11.26
CA VAL A 27 -6.56 -2.72 -10.14
C VAL A 27 -5.16 -3.15 -10.56
N GLU A 28 -5.02 -3.81 -11.71
CA GLU A 28 -3.72 -4.25 -12.23
C GLU A 28 -2.78 -3.06 -12.46
N ASN A 29 -3.26 -1.97 -13.07
CA ASN A 29 -2.46 -0.76 -13.29
C ASN A 29 -1.97 -0.13 -11.97
N GLU A 30 -2.84 0.01 -10.98
CA GLU A 30 -2.44 0.60 -9.69
C GLU A 30 -1.47 -0.30 -8.91
N LEU A 31 -1.63 -1.62 -8.99
CA LEU A 31 -0.68 -2.55 -8.40
C LEU A 31 0.68 -2.55 -9.12
N GLU A 32 0.70 -2.41 -10.45
CA GLU A 32 1.95 -2.27 -11.20
C GLU A 32 2.72 -1.00 -10.80
N ILE A 33 2.03 0.11 -10.56
CA ILE A 33 2.64 1.35 -10.04
C ILE A 33 3.24 1.09 -8.66
N LEU A 34 2.49 0.50 -7.74
CA LEU A 34 2.97 0.17 -6.39
C LEU A 34 4.20 -0.76 -6.42
N PHE A 35 4.19 -1.78 -7.28
CA PHE A 35 5.30 -2.72 -7.38
C PHE A 35 6.54 -2.07 -8.01
N SER A 36 6.35 -1.18 -8.99
CA SER A 36 7.44 -0.39 -9.57
C SER A 36 8.13 0.47 -8.51
N GLU A 37 7.36 1.16 -7.66
CA GLU A 37 7.89 1.93 -6.54
C GLU A 37 8.64 1.05 -5.53
N LEU A 38 8.09 -0.12 -5.18
CA LEU A 38 8.74 -1.09 -4.30
C LEU A 38 10.07 -1.59 -4.86
N VAL A 39 10.13 -1.88 -6.17
CA VAL A 39 11.37 -2.28 -6.85
C VAL A 39 12.39 -1.14 -6.79
N ALA A 40 12.01 0.09 -7.13
CA ALA A 40 12.91 1.25 -7.07
C ALA A 40 13.48 1.46 -5.66
N LEU A 41 12.66 1.34 -4.62
CA LEU A 41 13.10 1.45 -3.23
C LEU A 41 14.07 0.33 -2.83
N ARG A 42 13.85 -0.90 -3.30
CA ARG A 42 14.74 -2.04 -3.05
C ARG A 42 16.10 -1.86 -3.72
N GLU A 43 16.12 -1.49 -5.00
CA GLU A 43 17.36 -1.22 -5.74
C GLU A 43 18.15 -0.06 -5.11
N LEU A 44 17.46 1.00 -4.68
CA LEU A 44 18.09 2.13 -4.00
C LEU A 44 18.66 1.72 -2.63
N ALA A 45 17.93 0.90 -1.87
CA ALA A 45 18.40 0.38 -0.60
C ALA A 45 19.65 -0.51 -0.76
N GLU A 46 19.62 -1.44 -1.73
CA GLU A 46 20.74 -2.33 -2.02
C GLU A 46 21.98 -1.56 -2.48
N SER A 47 21.83 -0.62 -3.42
CA SER A 47 22.92 0.26 -3.87
C SER A 47 23.45 1.19 -2.77
N SER A 48 22.66 1.45 -1.73
CA SER A 48 23.08 2.18 -0.52
C SER A 48 23.70 1.29 0.56
N GLY A 49 23.84 -0.02 0.31
CA GLY A 49 24.41 -0.98 1.25
C GLY A 49 23.47 -1.41 2.38
N ILE A 50 22.17 -1.13 2.27
CA ILE A 50 21.16 -1.60 3.22
C ILE A 50 20.89 -3.09 2.96
N THR A 51 21.21 -3.92 3.95
CA THR A 51 21.01 -5.37 3.87
C THR A 51 19.59 -5.77 4.25
N GLN A 52 19.17 -6.96 3.80
CA GLN A 52 17.89 -7.55 4.20
C GLN A 52 17.78 -7.71 5.73
N VAL A 53 18.88 -8.05 6.41
CA VAL A 53 18.93 -8.17 7.88
C VAL A 53 18.60 -6.84 8.58
N GLN A 54 19.10 -5.72 8.04
CA GLN A 54 18.79 -4.39 8.57
C GLN A 54 17.33 -4.03 8.34
N LEU A 55 16.75 -4.35 7.17
CA LEU A 55 15.32 -4.15 6.89
C LEU A 55 14.44 -4.97 7.84
N ASP A 56 14.77 -6.23 8.07
CA ASP A 56 13.99 -7.11 8.94
C ASP A 56 14.09 -6.65 10.41
N SER A 57 15.28 -6.22 10.84
CA SER A 57 15.47 -5.61 12.15
C SER A 57 14.66 -4.33 12.30
N PHE A 58 14.64 -3.47 11.27
CA PHE A 58 13.83 -2.26 11.29
C PHE A 58 12.35 -2.57 11.45
N LYS A 59 11.80 -3.52 10.68
CA LYS A 59 10.39 -3.92 10.81
C LYS A 59 10.06 -4.45 12.21
N ALA A 60 10.93 -5.30 12.76
CA ALA A 60 10.71 -5.89 14.08
C ALA A 60 10.76 -4.86 15.22
N LEU A 61 11.60 -3.83 15.07
CA LEU A 61 11.78 -2.77 16.08
C LEU A 61 10.76 -1.63 15.96
N ASN A 62 10.04 -1.53 14.84
CA ASN A 62 9.14 -0.40 14.56
C ASN A 62 7.71 -0.87 14.16
N PRO A 63 7.04 -1.74 14.94
CA PRO A 63 5.75 -2.31 14.56
C PRO A 63 4.67 -1.25 14.31
N ASP A 64 4.58 -0.22 15.16
CA ASP A 64 3.56 0.85 15.02
C ASP A 64 3.76 1.66 13.74
N ALA A 65 5.02 1.93 13.37
CA ALA A 65 5.34 2.62 12.12
C ALA A 65 5.01 1.75 10.91
N MET A 66 5.24 0.43 11.00
CA MET A 66 4.86 -0.50 9.96
C MET A 66 3.33 -0.58 9.80
N GLU A 67 2.58 -0.61 10.90
CA GLU A 67 1.13 -0.64 10.89
C GLU A 67 0.55 0.65 10.28
N SER A 68 1.00 1.82 10.76
CA SER A 68 0.55 3.12 10.22
C SER A 68 0.89 3.25 8.74
N GLY A 69 2.13 2.93 8.35
CA GLY A 69 2.55 3.03 6.95
C GLY A 69 1.79 2.08 6.04
N LEU A 70 1.46 0.87 6.49
CA LEU A 70 0.61 -0.06 5.73
C LEU A 70 -0.82 0.47 5.58
N ASN A 71 -1.39 1.04 6.64
CA ASN A 71 -2.71 1.66 6.59
C ASN A 71 -2.76 2.82 5.61
N ASP A 72 -1.73 3.68 5.58
CA ASP A 72 -1.63 4.80 4.64
C ASP A 72 -1.60 4.29 3.19
N ILE A 73 -0.82 3.24 2.91
CA ILE A 73 -0.75 2.60 1.59
C ILE A 73 -2.13 2.02 1.18
N TYR A 74 -2.83 1.34 2.10
CA TYR A 74 -4.17 0.80 1.83
C TYR A 74 -5.17 1.90 1.47
N ILE A 75 -5.14 3.03 2.20
CA ILE A 75 -6.00 4.18 1.96
C ILE A 75 -5.70 4.81 0.59
N ASP A 76 -4.43 5.04 0.28
CA ASP A 76 -3.99 5.69 -0.95
C ASP A 76 -4.42 4.88 -2.19
N ILE A 77 -4.10 3.59 -2.23
CA ILE A 77 -4.45 2.75 -3.39
C ILE A 77 -5.96 2.60 -3.52
N THR A 78 -6.69 2.47 -2.40
CA THR A 78 -8.16 2.44 -2.41
C THR A 78 -8.72 3.71 -3.05
N GLY A 79 -8.20 4.89 -2.68
CA GLY A 79 -8.61 6.16 -3.26
C GLY A 79 -8.32 6.25 -4.76
N LYS A 80 -7.14 5.80 -5.19
CA LYS A 80 -6.73 5.78 -6.60
C LYS A 80 -7.61 4.87 -7.46
N ILE A 81 -7.94 3.67 -6.97
CA ILE A 81 -8.82 2.73 -7.67
C ILE A 81 -10.24 3.29 -7.76
N LEU A 82 -10.79 3.83 -6.67
CA LEU A 82 -12.15 4.39 -6.66
C LEU A 82 -12.30 5.56 -7.62
N THR A 83 -11.35 6.50 -7.62
CA THR A 83 -11.39 7.70 -8.48
C THR A 83 -11.35 7.37 -9.97
N GLN A 84 -10.80 6.22 -10.36
CA GLN A 84 -10.75 5.77 -11.76
C GLN A 84 -11.97 4.93 -12.18
N ASN A 85 -12.78 4.46 -11.22
CA ASN A 85 -14.02 3.74 -11.49
C ASN A 85 -15.24 4.68 -11.62
N GLU A 86 -15.11 5.97 -11.27
CA GLU A 86 -16.09 7.03 -11.51
C GLU A 86 -16.04 7.54 -12.97
#